data_AF-G4Z649-F1
#
_entry.id   AF-G4Z649-F1
#
_cell.length_a   1.000
_cell.length_b   1.000
_cell.length_c   1.000
_cell.angle_alpha   90.00
_cell.angle_beta   90.00
_cell.angle_gamma   90.00
#
_symmetry.space_group_name_H-M   'P 1'
#
loop_
_entity.id
_entity.type
_entity.pdbx_description
1 polymer ?
#
loop_
_entity_poly.entity_id
_entity_poly.type
_entity_poly.pdbx_seq_one_letter_code
_entity_poly.pdbx_strand_id
1 'polypeptide(L)'
;FKFNVTREYKHNVKGCDFHALAKKHKVTSSMVRDWVKNQDKLQQASKDRQVGTRVACRMPGAGRKAQHHDLEERLHSWIVDRNNKGLRVKDKYIRLQALSIYRSQHNDERTTRT
;
A
#
# COMPACT_ATOMS: atom_id res chain seq x y z
N PHE A 1 2.80 -14.79 -1.71
CA PHE A 1 3.03 -15.33 -3.07
C PHE A 1 4.35 -14.85 -3.66
N LYS A 2 4.47 -13.58 -4.12
CA LYS A 2 5.69 -13.07 -4.79
C LYS A 2 6.98 -13.28 -3.97
N PHE A 3 6.95 -12.99 -2.68
CA PHE A 3 8.08 -13.22 -1.76
C PHE A 3 8.49 -14.69 -1.60
N ASN A 4 7.57 -15.65 -1.77
CA ASN A 4 7.91 -17.07 -1.72
C ASN A 4 8.64 -17.50 -2.99
N VAL A 5 8.25 -16.97 -4.15
CA VAL A 5 8.93 -17.22 -5.44
C VAL A 5 10.36 -16.71 -5.39
N THR A 6 10.61 -15.54 -4.78
CA THR A 6 11.97 -15.03 -4.59
C THR A 6 12.80 -15.86 -3.60
N ARG A 7 12.19 -16.46 -2.57
CA ARG A 7 12.89 -17.38 -1.65
C ARG A 7 13.29 -18.71 -2.30
N GLU A 8 12.54 -19.17 -3.29
CA GLU A 8 12.86 -20.38 -4.05
C GLU A 8 13.98 -20.16 -5.07
N TYR A 9 14.27 -18.91 -5.43
CA TYR A 9 15.34 -18.56 -6.35
C TYR A 9 16.72 -18.81 -5.73
N LYS A 10 17.58 -19.49 -6.48
CA LYS A 10 18.99 -19.69 -6.16
C LYS A 10 19.80 -19.46 -7.43
N HIS A 11 20.84 -18.65 -7.33
CA HIS A 11 21.69 -18.36 -8.48
C HIS A 11 22.42 -19.63 -8.94
N ASN A 12 22.35 -19.92 -10.24
CA ASN A 12 23.01 -21.06 -10.90
C ASN A 12 22.64 -22.46 -10.37
N VAL A 13 21.44 -22.62 -9.80
CA VAL A 13 20.94 -23.94 -9.38
C VAL A 13 19.89 -24.42 -10.38
N LYS A 14 20.19 -25.55 -11.03
CA LYS A 14 19.29 -26.17 -12.01
C LYS A 14 17.91 -26.43 -11.38
N GLY A 15 16.87 -25.84 -11.98
CA GLY A 15 15.49 -25.93 -11.49
C GLY A 15 15.04 -24.79 -10.56
N CYS A 16 15.96 -23.93 -10.13
CA CYS A 16 15.68 -22.71 -9.38
C CYS A 16 15.92 -21.43 -10.21
N ASP A 17 16.24 -21.57 -11.50
CA ASP A 17 16.46 -20.46 -12.43
C ASP A 17 15.14 -19.72 -12.76
N PHE A 18 15.26 -18.52 -13.31
CA PHE A 18 14.10 -17.68 -13.67
C PHE A 18 13.07 -18.40 -14.53
N HIS A 19 13.52 -19.17 -15.53
CA HIS A 19 12.64 -19.92 -16.44
C HIS A 19 11.97 -21.12 -15.76
N ALA A 20 12.67 -21.79 -14.85
CA ALA A 20 12.12 -22.92 -14.11
C ALA A 20 11.02 -22.45 -13.13
N LEU A 21 11.30 -21.37 -12.39
CA LEU A 21 10.33 -20.74 -11.48
C LEU A 21 9.14 -20.14 -12.23
N ALA A 22 9.38 -19.50 -13.38
CA ALA A 22 8.35 -19.01 -14.27
C ALA A 22 7.37 -20.12 -14.68
N LYS A 23 7.90 -21.27 -15.12
CA LYS A 23 7.10 -22.44 -15.51
C LYS A 23 6.33 -23.03 -14.33
N LYS A 24 6.98 -23.16 -13.17
CA LYS A 24 6.37 -23.71 -11.94
C LYS A 24 5.21 -22.85 -11.44
N HIS A 25 5.40 -21.54 -11.40
CA HIS A 25 4.41 -20.59 -10.84
C HIS A 25 3.47 -19.99 -11.89
N LYS A 26 3.56 -20.42 -13.16
CA LYS A 26 2.76 -19.92 -14.30
C LYS A 26 2.84 -18.40 -14.46
N VAL A 27 4.06 -17.86 -14.39
CA VAL A 27 4.35 -16.43 -14.55
C VAL A 27 5.47 -16.22 -15.56
N THR A 28 5.63 -15.01 -16.08
CA THR A 28 6.71 -14.71 -17.04
C THR A 28 8.07 -14.61 -16.34
N SER A 29 9.14 -15.04 -17.01
CA SER A 29 10.52 -14.95 -16.47
C SER A 29 10.94 -13.51 -16.15
N SER A 30 10.43 -12.51 -16.88
CA SER A 30 10.61 -11.09 -16.59
C SER A 30 10.04 -10.71 -15.22
N MET A 31 8.85 -11.21 -14.87
CA MET A 31 8.23 -10.94 -13.57
C MET A 31 9.04 -11.53 -12.42
N VAL A 32 9.57 -12.75 -12.59
CA VAL A 32 10.43 -13.38 -11.57
C VAL A 32 11.70 -12.55 -11.38
N ARG A 33 12.33 -12.09 -12.48
CA ARG A 33 13.50 -11.22 -12.44
C ARG A 33 13.21 -9.91 -11.71
N ASP A 34 12.08 -9.27 -12.00
CA ASP A 34 11.66 -8.02 -11.36
C ASP A 34 11.38 -8.20 -9.86
N TRP A 35 10.85 -9.34 -9.44
CA TRP A 35 10.64 -9.65 -8.03
C TRP A 35 11.95 -9.91 -7.31
N VAL A 36 12.89 -10.65 -7.92
CA VAL A 36 14.23 -10.87 -7.35
C VAL A 36 14.98 -9.54 -7.22
N LYS A 37 14.87 -8.65 -8.21
CA LYS A 37 15.46 -7.29 -8.13
C LYS A 37 14.88 -6.44 -6.99
N ASN A 38 13.60 -6.64 -6.64
CA ASN A 38 12.91 -5.92 -5.57
C ASN A 38 12.71 -6.77 -4.31
N GLN A 39 13.54 -7.81 -4.09
CA GLN A 39 13.36 -8.77 -3.01
C GLN A 39 13.36 -8.10 -1.63
N ASP A 40 14.26 -7.14 -1.40
CA ASP A 40 14.35 -6.44 -0.10
C ASP A 40 13.10 -5.62 0.19
N LYS A 41 12.54 -4.95 -0.83
CA LYS A 41 11.28 -4.21 -0.72
C LYS A 41 10.10 -5.16 -0.44
N LEU A 42 10.10 -6.33 -1.07
CA LEU A 42 9.10 -7.38 -0.82
C LEU A 42 9.21 -7.95 0.60
N GLN A 43 10.44 -8.09 1.11
CA GLN A 43 10.70 -8.55 2.47
C GLN A 43 10.23 -7.51 3.49
N GLN A 44 10.52 -6.23 3.27
CA GLN A 44 10.08 -5.13 4.13
C GLN A 44 8.55 -5.05 4.16
N ALA A 45 7.92 -5.00 2.99
CA ALA A 45 6.46 -4.98 2.89
C ALA A 45 5.79 -6.23 3.50
N SER A 46 6.47 -7.38 3.52
CA SER A 46 5.98 -8.58 4.20
C SER A 46 6.14 -8.53 5.72
N LYS A 47 7.14 -7.80 6.24
CA LYS A 47 7.39 -7.63 7.68
C LYS A 47 6.47 -6.58 8.31
N ASP A 48 5.99 -5.62 7.52
CA ASP A 48 5.04 -4.55 7.93
C ASP A 48 3.61 -5.08 8.21
N ARG A 49 3.51 -6.33 8.70
CA ARG A 49 2.31 -7.11 9.06
C ARG A 49 1.43 -6.47 10.14
N GLN A 50 1.77 -5.26 10.63
CA GLN A 50 0.95 -4.54 11.60
C GLN A 50 -0.31 -3.88 11.01
N VAL A 51 -0.49 -3.87 9.68
CA VAL A 51 -1.72 -3.34 9.07
C VAL A 51 -2.43 -4.47 8.32
N GLY A 52 -3.27 -5.22 9.03
CA GLY A 52 -4.08 -6.34 8.53
C GLY A 52 -5.16 -5.98 7.50
N THR A 53 -4.96 -4.91 6.73
CA THR A 53 -5.85 -4.48 5.65
C THR A 53 -5.23 -4.90 4.33
N ARG A 54 -6.01 -5.47 3.39
CA ARG A 54 -5.58 -5.92 2.05
C ARG A 54 -4.79 -4.88 1.22
N VAL A 55 -4.75 -3.64 1.66
CA VAL A 55 -4.03 -2.50 1.07
C VAL A 55 -2.54 -2.50 1.44
N ALA A 56 -2.14 -2.95 2.64
CA ALA A 56 -0.76 -2.86 3.14
C ALA A 56 0.20 -3.88 2.54
N CYS A 57 -0.29 -4.98 1.98
CA CYS A 57 0.54 -6.01 1.31
C CYS A 57 0.96 -5.63 -0.12
N ARG A 58 0.84 -4.36 -0.52
CA ARG A 58 1.18 -3.88 -1.87
C ARG A 58 2.60 -3.31 -1.86
N MET A 59 3.33 -3.51 -2.96
CA MET A 59 4.63 -2.85 -3.09
C MET A 59 4.44 -1.33 -3.00
N PRO A 60 5.38 -0.58 -2.40
CA PRO A 60 5.34 0.88 -2.41
C PRO A 60 5.20 1.37 -3.85
N GLY A 61 4.16 2.17 -4.12
CA GLY A 61 3.81 2.66 -5.47
C GLY A 61 2.91 1.75 -6.31
N ALA A 62 2.49 0.58 -5.82
CA ALA A 62 1.59 -0.32 -6.54
C ALA A 62 0.10 -0.03 -6.28
N GLY A 63 -0.70 -0.04 -7.35
CA GLY A 63 -2.15 0.17 -7.31
C GLY A 63 -2.57 1.62 -7.56
N ARG A 64 -3.89 1.89 -7.46
CA ARG A 64 -4.43 3.23 -7.62
C ARG A 64 -3.99 4.09 -6.43
N LYS A 65 -3.29 5.19 -6.73
CA LYS A 65 -2.92 6.18 -5.73
C LYS A 65 -4.17 6.90 -5.22
N ALA A 66 -4.14 7.30 -3.95
CA ALA A 66 -5.15 8.18 -3.38
C ALA A 66 -5.29 9.44 -4.23
N GLN A 67 -6.52 9.80 -4.60
CA GLN A 67 -6.78 11.00 -5.38
C GLN A 67 -6.60 12.27 -4.52
N HIS A 68 -6.87 12.16 -3.21
CA HIS A 68 -6.77 13.26 -2.25
C HIS A 68 -5.86 12.86 -1.09
N HIS A 69 -4.55 12.78 -1.36
CA HIS A 69 -3.57 12.30 -0.38
C HIS A 69 -3.57 13.13 0.91
N ASP A 70 -3.52 14.46 0.78
CA ASP A 70 -3.50 15.39 1.92
C ASP A 70 -4.77 15.29 2.78
N LEU A 71 -5.92 15.02 2.15
CA LEU A 71 -7.19 14.83 2.85
C LEU A 71 -7.16 13.51 3.63
N GLU A 72 -6.72 12.42 3.01
CA GLU A 72 -6.62 11.10 3.64
C GLU A 72 -5.64 11.13 4.83
N GLU A 73 -4.52 11.85 4.71
CA GLU A 73 -3.55 12.00 5.80
C GLU A 73 -4.14 12.75 6.99
N ARG A 74 -4.79 13.90 6.77
CA ARG A 74 -5.47 14.67 7.83
C ARG A 74 -6.59 13.85 8.50
N LEU A 75 -7.36 13.11 7.70
CA LEU A 75 -8.43 12.25 8.21
C LEU A 75 -7.86 11.10 9.05
N HIS A 76 -6.74 10.51 8.63
CA HIS A 76 -6.07 9.44 9.37
C HIS A 76 -5.57 9.94 10.73
N SER A 77 -4.88 11.08 10.78
CA SER A 77 -4.43 11.68 12.04
C SER A 77 -5.59 11.94 13.00
N TRP A 78 -6.71 12.46 12.50
CA TRP A 78 -7.91 12.65 13.31
C TRP A 78 -8.50 11.33 13.86
N ILE A 79 -8.52 10.26 13.07
CA ILE A 79 -8.97 8.93 13.54
C ILE A 79 -8.04 8.41 14.65
N VAL A 80 -6.72 8.54 14.47
CA VAL A 80 -5.72 8.12 15.45
C VAL A 80 -5.92 8.87 16.77
N ASP A 81 -6.10 10.19 16.74
CA ASP A 81 -6.36 11.00 17.94
C ASP A 81 -7.61 10.58 18.69
N ARG A 82 -8.67 10.17 17.99
CA ARG A 82 -9.92 9.68 18.60
C ARG A 82 -9.75 8.29 19.18
N ASN A 83 -9.06 7.40 18.49
CA ASN A 83 -8.75 6.06 18.97
C ASN A 83 -7.85 6.10 20.22
N ASN A 84 -6.87 7.01 20.25
CA ASN A 84 -6.01 7.23 21.42
C ASN A 84 -6.81 7.70 22.65
N LYS A 85 -7.96 8.35 22.45
CA LYS A 85 -8.91 8.74 23.50
C LYS A 85 -9.89 7.62 23.87
N GLY A 86 -9.72 6.41 23.34
CA GLY A 86 -10.62 5.28 23.55
C GLY A 86 -11.96 5.39 22.81
N LEU A 87 -12.11 6.39 21.91
CA LEU A 87 -13.36 6.62 21.18
C LEU A 87 -13.28 5.97 19.80
N ARG A 88 -13.95 4.82 19.64
CA ARG A 88 -14.10 4.19 18.32
C ARG A 88 -14.95 5.08 17.40
N VAL A 89 -14.35 5.57 16.33
CA VAL A 89 -15.05 6.39 15.32
C VAL A 89 -15.94 5.51 14.44
N LYS A 90 -17.23 5.85 14.32
CA LYS A 90 -18.14 5.18 13.37
C LYS A 90 -17.92 5.71 11.96
N ASP A 91 -18.12 4.84 10.97
CA ASP A 91 -17.96 5.14 9.54
C ASP A 91 -18.71 6.42 9.08
N LYS A 92 -19.93 6.63 9.60
CA LYS A 92 -20.71 7.85 9.33
C LYS A 92 -19.93 9.13 9.68
N TYR A 93 -19.20 9.13 10.79
CA TYR A 93 -18.40 10.28 11.22
C TYR A 93 -17.12 10.44 10.41
N ILE A 94 -16.52 9.33 9.94
CA ILE A 94 -15.37 9.37 9.03
C ILE A 94 -15.76 10.09 7.74
N ARG A 95 -16.91 9.72 7.14
CA ARG A 95 -17.43 10.37 5.92
C ARG A 95 -17.76 11.85 6.14
N LEU A 96 -18.37 12.19 7.27
CA LEU A 96 -18.67 13.58 7.62
C LEU A 96 -17.39 14.42 7.79
N GLN A 97 -16.39 13.88 8.47
CA GLN A 97 -15.12 14.57 8.69
C GLN A 97 -14.35 14.75 7.36
N ALA A 98 -14.33 13.72 6.51
CA ALA A 98 -13.74 13.81 5.18
C ALA A 98 -14.38 14.94 4.34
N LEU A 99 -15.72 15.02 4.35
CA LEU A 99 -16.44 16.07 3.65
C LEU A 99 -16.15 17.46 4.24
N SER A 100 -16.03 17.57 5.56
CA SER A 100 -15.67 18.82 6.23
C SER A 100 -14.27 19.29 5.80
N ILE A 101 -13.27 18.40 5.83
CA ILE A 101 -11.89 18.71 5.43
C ILE A 101 -11.85 19.17 3.96
N TYR A 102 -12.54 18.44 3.08
CA TYR A 102 -12.64 18.78 1.66
C TYR A 102 -13.22 20.18 1.43
N ARG A 103 -14.32 20.49 2.13
CA ARG A 103 -14.98 21.81 2.04
C ARG A 103 -14.08 22.93 2.52
N SER A 104 -13.37 22.74 3.64
CA SER A 104 -12.41 23.72 4.13
C SER A 104 -11.32 24.01 3.10
N GLN A 105 -10.71 22.96 2.53
CA GLN A 105 -9.67 23.10 1.49
C GLN A 105 -10.15 23.90 0.27
N HIS A 106 -11.35 23.63 -0.23
CA HIS A 106 -11.88 24.30 -1.43
C HIS A 106 -12.57 25.64 -1.18
N ASN A 107 -12.98 25.93 0.05
CA ASN A 107 -13.49 27.25 0.39
C ASN A 107 -12.34 28.28 0.44
N ASP A 108 -11.18 27.88 0.96
CA ASP A 108 -9.98 28.73 1.00
C ASP A 108 -9.50 29.10 -0.42
N GLU A 109 -9.54 28.16 -1.37
CA GLU A 109 -9.16 28.38 -2.78
C GLU A 109 -10.08 29.36 -3.53
N ARG A 110 -11.34 29.49 -3.12
CA ARG A 110 -12.29 30.42 -3.73
C ARG A 110 -12.07 31.85 -3.28
N THR A 111 -11.63 32.06 -2.04
CA THR A 111 -11.43 33.39 -1.47
C THR A 111 -10.14 34.04 -1.98
N THR A 112 -9.09 33.26 -2.28
CA THR A 112 -7.79 33.76 -2.77
C THR A 112 -7.75 34.15 -4.25
N ARG A 113 -8.83 33.94 -5.01
CA ARG A 113 -8.92 34.23 -6.45
C ARG A 113 -9.75 35.49 -6.80
N THR A 114 -10.17 36.23 -5.78
CA THR A 114 -10.87 37.52 -5.90
C THR A 114 -9.93 38.63 -5.50
#